data_AF-A0A968SZM3-F1
#
_entry.id   AF-A0A968SZM3-F1
#
_cell.length_a   1.000
_cell.length_b   1.000
_cell.length_c   1.000
_cell.angle_alpha   90.00
_cell.angle_beta   90.00
_cell.angle_gamma   90.00
#
_symmetry.space_group_name_H-M   'P 1'
#
loop_
_entity.id
_entity.type
_entity.pdbx_description
1 polymer ?
#
loop_
_entity_poly.entity_id
_entity_poly.type
_entity_poly.pdbx_seq_one_letter_code
_entity_poly.pdbx_strand_id
1 'polypeptide(L)'
;MNLRDTLLKFLFPDRCVGCESWGELFCKRCLHQLAPYPEDSYPAQLDAVYVAWVYSGPLQQAIHGLKYHGQRRVATALAAHVVAALPERRCTEHSSLSPCMPSAGRARLQPERGDRARA
;
A
#
# COMPACT_ATOMS: atom_id res chain seq x y z
N MET A 1 1.30 21.08 9.05
CA MET A 1 2.56 20.30 9.05
C MET A 1 3.38 20.79 10.21
N ASN A 2 3.76 19.92 11.15
CA ASN A 2 4.53 20.35 12.33
C ASN A 2 6.03 20.37 12.02
N LEU A 3 6.76 21.29 12.63
CA LEU A 3 8.22 21.38 12.51
C LEU A 3 8.90 20.05 12.91
N ARG A 4 8.35 19.35 13.91
CA ARG A 4 8.79 18.02 14.34
C ARG A 4 8.76 16.99 13.20
N ASP A 5 7.70 16.94 12.40
CA ASP A 5 7.57 15.96 11.31
C ASP A 5 8.64 16.21 10.22
N THR A 6 8.98 17.48 10.00
CA THR A 6 10.00 17.89 9.02
C THR A 6 11.40 17.55 9.53
N LEU A 7 11.66 17.80 10.81
CA LEU A 7 12.93 17.52 11.47
C LEU A 7 13.19 16.00 11.57
N LEU A 8 12.15 15.21 11.85
CA LEU A 8 12.22 13.75 11.86
C LEU A 8 12.48 13.16 10.47
N LYS A 9 11.89 13.71 9.40
CA LYS A 9 12.22 13.30 8.02
C LYS A 9 13.67 13.60 7.64
N PHE A 10 14.23 14.67 8.21
CA PHE A 10 15.64 15.01 8.00
C PHE A 10 16.57 14.10 8.81
N LEU A 11 16.20 13.77 10.06
CA LEU A 11 16.99 12.91 10.94
C LEU A 11 16.90 11.42 10.57
N PHE A 12 15.75 10.98 10.03
CA PHE A 12 15.48 9.61 9.57
C PHE A 12 14.99 9.64 8.13
N PRO A 13 15.89 9.84 7.16
CA PRO A 13 15.49 9.89 5.77
C PRO A 13 15.00 8.52 5.32
N ASP A 14 13.97 8.52 4.48
CA ASP A 14 13.42 7.30 3.92
C ASP A 14 14.48 6.61 3.05
N ARG A 15 14.71 5.33 3.33
CA ARG A 15 15.57 4.45 2.53
C ARG A 15 14.68 3.50 1.74
N CYS A 16 15.03 3.28 0.49
CA CYS A 16 14.34 2.32 -0.35
C CYS A 16 14.55 0.91 0.19
N VAL A 17 13.48 0.12 0.33
CA VAL A 17 13.59 -1.25 0.87
C VAL A 17 14.27 -2.22 -0.10
N GLY A 18 14.29 -1.89 -1.40
CA GLY A 18 14.93 -2.75 -2.41
C GLY A 18 16.43 -2.49 -2.58
N CYS A 19 16.82 -1.22 -2.70
CA CYS A 19 18.21 -0.84 -3.01
C CYS A 19 18.89 0.05 -1.96
N GLU A 20 18.22 0.32 -0.84
CA GLU A 20 18.71 1.11 0.30
C GLU A 20 19.12 2.55 -0.01
N SER A 21 18.84 3.02 -1.23
CA SER A 21 19.07 4.39 -1.66
C SER A 21 18.18 5.36 -0.89
N TRP A 22 18.72 6.54 -0.61
CA TRP A 22 17.99 7.62 0.02
C TRP A 22 16.91 8.23 -0.89
N GLY A 23 15.76 8.57 -0.32
CA GLY A 23 14.76 9.46 -0.96
C GLY A 23 13.33 8.98 -0.80
N GLU A 24 13.03 7.74 -1.20
CA GLU A 24 11.69 7.17 -1.21
C GLU A 24 11.72 5.76 -0.62
N LEU A 25 10.64 5.35 0.06
CA LEU A 25 10.51 4.01 0.65
C LEU A 25 10.52 2.89 -0.40
N PHE A 26 10.09 3.19 -1.63
CA PHE A 26 10.19 2.30 -2.78
C PHE A 26 10.44 3.14 -4.03
N CYS A 27 11.70 3.22 -4.45
CA CYS A 27 12.12 4.16 -5.49
C CYS A 27 11.67 3.73 -6.89
N LYS A 28 11.61 4.68 -7.82
CA LYS A 28 11.27 4.45 -9.24
C LYS A 28 12.12 3.37 -9.92
N ARG A 29 13.40 3.25 -9.56
CA ARG A 29 14.28 2.21 -10.10
C ARG A 29 13.81 0.81 -9.69
N CYS A 30 13.47 0.61 -8.42
CA CYS A 30 12.93 -0.65 -7.93
C CYS A 30 11.53 -0.94 -8.51
N LEU A 31 10.72 0.10 -8.72
CA LEU A 31 9.43 -0.04 -9.42
C LEU A 31 9.61 -0.53 -10.86
N HIS A 32 10.55 0.03 -11.62
CA HIS A 32 10.80 -0.40 -13.01
C HIS A 32 11.36 -1.82 -13.13
N GLN A 33 11.89 -2.40 -12.05
CA GLN A 33 12.36 -3.78 -12.02
C GLN A 33 11.24 -4.79 -11.74
N LEU A 34 10.04 -4.34 -11.37
CA LEU A 34 8.90 -5.22 -11.16
C LEU A 34 8.44 -5.80 -12.49
N ALA A 35 8.49 -7.12 -12.60
CA ALA A 35 7.95 -7.82 -13.75
C ALA A 35 6.42 -7.97 -13.59
N PRO A 36 5.60 -7.56 -14.57
CA PRO A 36 4.16 -7.85 -14.54
C PRO A 36 3.94 -9.36 -14.53
N TYR A 37 2.90 -9.80 -13.82
CA TYR A 37 2.56 -11.22 -13.77
C TYR A 37 1.96 -11.66 -15.11
N PRO A 38 2.44 -12.76 -15.74
CA PRO A 38 1.82 -13.28 -16.94
C PRO A 38 0.47 -13.90 -16.59
N GLU A 39 -0.59 -13.61 -17.36
CA GLU A 39 -1.94 -14.16 -17.15
C GLU A 39 -2.01 -15.64 -17.60
N ASP A 40 -1.19 -16.48 -16.98
CA ASP A 40 -1.07 -17.89 -17.33
C ASP A 40 -1.97 -18.72 -16.41
N SER A 41 -3.23 -18.85 -16.80
CA SER A 41 -4.23 -19.80 -16.26
C SER A 41 -4.61 -19.63 -14.78
N TYR A 42 -5.78 -19.01 -14.55
CA TYR A 42 -6.47 -19.05 -13.26
C TYR A 42 -7.38 -20.29 -13.18
N PRO A 43 -7.64 -20.83 -11.97
CA PRO A 43 -8.63 -21.87 -11.79
C PRO A 43 -10.01 -21.35 -12.23
N ALA A 44 -10.76 -22.16 -12.98
CA ALA A 44 -12.08 -21.78 -13.51
C ALA A 44 -13.13 -21.47 -12.42
N GLN A 45 -12.85 -21.79 -11.14
CA GLN A 45 -13.73 -21.54 -10.01
C GLN A 45 -13.57 -20.17 -9.34
N LEU A 46 -12.69 -19.29 -9.83
CA LEU A 46 -12.55 -17.93 -9.31
C LEU A 46 -13.17 -16.92 -10.26
N ASP A 47 -14.06 -16.07 -9.74
CA ASP A 47 -14.70 -14.99 -10.50
C ASP A 47 -13.68 -13.97 -11.02
N ALA A 48 -12.63 -13.70 -10.23
CA ALA A 48 -11.50 -12.89 -10.65
C ALA A 48 -10.29 -13.08 -9.74
N VAL A 49 -9.10 -13.08 -10.33
CA VAL A 49 -7.81 -13.04 -9.64
C VAL A 49 -6.99 -11.91 -10.23
N TYR A 50 -6.41 -11.08 -9.37
CA TYR A 50 -5.55 -9.97 -9.80
C TYR A 50 -4.19 -10.10 -9.16
N VAL A 51 -3.17 -10.22 -10.00
CA VAL A 51 -1.78 -10.26 -9.58
C VAL A 51 -1.05 -9.20 -10.38
N ALA A 52 -0.59 -8.14 -9.71
CA ALA A 52 0.06 -7.03 -10.40
C ALA A 52 1.47 -7.39 -10.89
N TRP A 53 2.23 -8.17 -10.12
CA TRP A 53 3.63 -8.48 -10.40
C TRP A 53 4.03 -9.88 -9.95
N VAL A 54 5.09 -10.39 -10.58
CA VAL A 54 5.80 -11.59 -10.15
C VAL A 54 6.51 -11.33 -8.81
N TYR A 55 6.44 -12.30 -7.91
CA TYR A 55 7.14 -12.25 -6.61
C TYR A 55 8.65 -12.46 -6.78
N SER A 56 9.38 -11.44 -7.21
CA SER A 56 10.84 -11.49 -7.42
C SER A 56 11.55 -10.17 -7.07
N GLY A 57 12.87 -10.26 -6.83
CA GLY A 57 13.77 -9.11 -6.66
C GLY A 57 13.31 -8.10 -5.60
N PRO A 58 13.16 -6.80 -5.96
CA PRO A 58 12.82 -5.76 -4.99
C PRO A 58 11.43 -5.93 -4.37
N LEU A 59 10.51 -6.65 -5.02
CA LEU A 59 9.20 -6.94 -4.43
C LEU A 59 9.32 -7.88 -3.23
N GLN A 60 10.18 -8.91 -3.34
CA GLN A 60 10.43 -9.83 -2.24
C GLN A 60 11.03 -9.10 -1.04
N GLN A 61 12.02 -8.23 -1.29
CA GLN A 61 12.63 -7.41 -0.23
C GLN A 61 11.59 -6.50 0.45
N ALA A 62 10.72 -5.87 -0.32
CA ALA A 62 9.66 -5.01 0.21
C ALA A 62 8.64 -5.79 1.06
N ILE A 63 8.21 -6.98 0.58
CA ILE A 63 7.30 -7.86 1.33
C ILE A 63 7.99 -8.42 2.58
N HIS A 64 9.27 -8.75 2.51
CA HIS A 64 10.07 -9.19 3.66
C HIS A 64 10.19 -8.08 4.71
N GLY A 65 10.50 -6.85 4.28
CA GLY A 65 10.54 -5.65 5.13
C GLY A 65 9.22 -5.41 5.85
N LEU A 66 8.10 -5.64 5.15
CA LEU A 66 6.77 -5.56 5.74
C LEU A 66 6.51 -6.68 6.77
N LYS A 67 6.79 -7.94 6.39
CA LYS A 67 6.43 -9.12 7.19
C LYS A 67 7.30 -9.31 8.43
N TYR A 68 8.60 -9.03 8.32
CA TYR A 68 9.57 -9.41 9.35
C TYR A 68 10.25 -8.21 10.02
N HIS A 69 10.39 -7.09 9.33
CA HIS A 69 11.05 -5.89 9.87
C HIS A 69 10.07 -4.80 10.32
N GLY A 70 8.76 -5.04 10.22
CA GLY A 70 7.73 -4.11 10.68
C GLY A 70 7.72 -2.77 9.93
N GLN A 71 8.24 -2.72 8.70
CA GLN A 71 8.35 -1.51 7.88
C GLN A 71 6.98 -1.13 7.26
N ARG A 72 5.97 -0.89 8.09
CA ARG A 72 4.56 -0.70 7.69
C ARG A 72 4.34 0.42 6.68
N ARG A 73 5.20 1.44 6.66
CA ARG A 73 5.11 2.57 5.71
C ARG A 73 5.26 2.12 4.25
N VAL A 74 5.95 1.01 4.01
CA VAL A 74 6.14 0.38 2.69
C VAL A 74 4.82 -0.16 2.15
N ALA A 75 3.93 -0.65 3.03
CA ALA A 75 2.63 -1.16 2.61
C ALA A 75 1.79 -0.07 1.93
N THR A 76 1.79 1.15 2.48
CA THR A 76 1.06 2.27 1.86
C THR A 76 1.62 2.62 0.48
N ALA A 77 2.94 2.60 0.33
CA ALA A 77 3.59 2.88 -0.96
C ALA A 77 3.24 1.79 -2.00
N LEU A 78 3.36 0.51 -1.65
CA LEU A 78 3.02 -0.60 -2.54
C LEU A 78 1.53 -0.64 -2.88
N ALA A 79 0.65 -0.42 -1.89
CA ALA A 79 -0.80 -0.47 -2.10
C ALA A 79 -1.27 0.57 -3.14
N ALA A 80 -0.67 1.77 -3.16
CA ALA A 80 -0.99 2.78 -4.16
C ALA A 80 -0.71 2.30 -5.59
N HIS A 81 0.40 1.55 -5.79
CA HIS A 81 0.72 0.99 -7.10
C HIS A 81 -0.18 -0.20 -7.46
N VAL A 82 -0.55 -1.05 -6.49
CA VAL A 82 -1.49 -2.16 -6.72
C VAL A 82 -2.83 -1.61 -7.19
N VAL A 83 -3.36 -0.59 -6.49
CA VAL A 83 -4.63 0.04 -6.86
C VAL A 83 -4.58 0.65 -8.26
N ALA A 84 -3.45 1.28 -8.63
CA ALA A 84 -3.26 1.84 -9.96
C ALA A 84 -3.16 0.77 -11.07
N ALA A 85 -2.76 -0.46 -10.73
CA ALA A 85 -2.67 -1.58 -11.67
C ALA A 85 -3.97 -2.38 -11.80
N LEU A 86 -4.94 -2.18 -10.90
CA LEU A 86 -6.24 -2.85 -10.98
C LEU A 86 -7.07 -2.24 -12.12
N PRO A 87 -7.74 -3.06 -12.94
CA PRO A 87 -8.71 -2.54 -13.89
C PRO A 87 -9.89 -1.89 -13.15
N GLU A 88 -10.52 -0.91 -13.77
CA GLU A 88 -11.76 -0.31 -13.27
C GLU A 88 -12.81 -1.41 -13.07
N ARG A 89 -13.18 -1.67 -11.81
CA ARG A 89 -14.28 -2.57 -11.51
C ARG A 89 -15.59 -1.83 -11.73
N ARG A 90 -16.37 -2.25 -12.73
CA ARG A 90 -17.82 -2.04 -12.70
C ARG A 90 -18.35 -2.94 -11.60
N CYS A 91 -18.95 -2.36 -10.57
CA CYS A 91 -19.79 -3.11 -9.64
C CYS A 91 -21.02 -3.59 -10.41
N THR A 92 -20.93 -4.76 -11.03
CA THR A 92 -22.11 -5.52 -11.43
C THR A 92 -22.57 -6.30 -10.23
N GLU A 93 -23.85 -6.17 -9.95
CA GLU A 93 -24.54 -6.56 -8.72
C GLU A 93 -24.23 -8.00 -8.28
N HIS A 94 -24.15 -8.22 -6.96
CA HIS A 94 -24.11 -9.52 -6.26
C HIS A 94 -22.82 -10.36 -6.33
N SER A 95 -21.75 -9.93 -5.66
CA SER A 95 -20.82 -10.88 -5.02
C SER A 95 -20.63 -10.50 -3.56
N SER A 96 -21.21 -11.32 -2.69
CA SER A 96 -21.40 -11.12 -1.25
C SER A 96 -20.13 -11.31 -0.40
N LEU A 97 -18.94 -11.39 -1.01
CA LEU A 97 -17.72 -11.76 -0.29
C LEU A 97 -16.57 -10.74 -0.38
N SER A 98 -16.79 -9.57 -0.97
CA SER A 98 -15.91 -8.43 -0.76
C SER A 98 -16.74 -7.17 -0.56
N PRO A 99 -16.70 -6.55 0.63
CA PRO A 99 -17.15 -5.18 0.75
C PRO A 99 -16.37 -4.37 -0.28
N CYS A 100 -17.08 -3.85 -1.27
CA CYS A 100 -16.58 -2.75 -2.07
C CYS A 100 -16.30 -1.64 -1.07
N MET A 101 -15.05 -1.52 -0.62
CA MET A 101 -14.60 -0.38 0.17
C MET A 101 -14.75 0.82 -0.75
N PRO A 102 -15.70 1.75 -0.49
CA PRO A 102 -15.79 2.94 -1.29
C PRO A 102 -14.50 3.71 -1.07
N SER A 103 -13.80 4.00 -2.16
CA SER A 103 -12.62 4.86 -2.19
C SER A 103 -13.03 6.32 -1.92
N ALA A 104 -13.47 6.61 -0.69
CA ALA A 104 -13.71 7.96 -0.20
C ALA A 104 -12.71 8.26 0.93
N GLY A 105 -11.81 9.20 0.64
CA GLY A 105 -10.66 9.50 1.46
C GLY A 105 -10.95 9.99 2.89
N ARG A 106 -9.92 9.83 3.73
CA ARG A 106 -9.66 10.61 4.97
C ARG A 106 -10.90 11.16 5.70
N ALA A 107 -11.67 10.29 6.35
CA ALA A 107 -12.39 10.69 7.57
C ALA A 107 -11.47 10.40 8.76
N ARG A 108 -10.74 11.44 9.16
CA ARG A 108 -9.98 11.50 10.41
C ARG A 108 -10.98 11.28 11.55
N LEU A 109 -10.95 10.11 12.20
CA LEU A 109 -11.61 9.93 13.49
C LEU A 109 -10.95 10.91 14.47
N GLN A 110 -11.61 12.05 14.70
CA GLN A 110 -11.29 12.92 15.82
C GLN A 110 -11.66 12.16 17.11
N PRO A 111 -10.82 12.17 18.15
CA PRO A 111 -11.29 11.80 19.47
C PRO A 111 -12.25 12.90 19.94
N GLU A 112 -13.51 12.54 20.10
CA GLU A 112 -14.51 13.31 20.86
C GLU A 112 -13.90 13.66 22.22
N ARG A 113 -13.41 14.90 22.37
CA ARG A 113 -13.17 15.49 23.69
C ARG A 113 -14.54 15.70 24.30
N GLY A 114 -14.94 14.77 25.15
CA GLY A 114 -16.04 14.97 26.09
C GLY A 114 -15.66 16.06 27.09
N ASP A 115 -15.99 17.29 26.74
CA ASP A 115 -16.15 18.40 27.68
C ASP A 115 -17.32 18.05 28.62
N ARG A 116 -17.00 17.72 29.87
CA ARG A 116 -17.95 17.84 30.99
C ARG A 116 -17.26 18.55 32.15
N ALA A 117 -17.30 19.87 32.07
CA ALA A 117 -17.25 20.74 33.23
C ALA A 117 -18.63 20.77 33.92
N ARG A 118 -18.59 20.89 35.25
CA ARG A 118 -19.63 21.39 36.18
C ARG A 118 -20.84 20.48 36.47
N ALA A 119 -20.80 19.87 37.64
CA ALA A 119 -21.72 20.17 38.75
C ALA A 119 -21.01 19.86 40.07
#